data_AF-A0A934HP89-F1
#
_entry.id   AF-A0A934HP89-F1
#
_cell.length_a   1.000
_cell.length_b   1.000
_cell.length_c   1.000
_cell.angle_alpha   90.00
_cell.angle_beta   90.00
_cell.angle_gamma   90.00
#
_symmetry.space_group_name_H-M   'P 1'
#
loop_
_entity.id
_entity.type
_entity.pdbx_description
1 polymer ?
#
loop_
_entity_poly.entity_id
_entity_poly.type
_entity_poly.pdbx_seq_one_letter_code
_entity_poly.pdbx_strand_id
1 'polypeptide(L)'
;MAPPARLLDITRMISRVGRIATGIDRVELAYLVHLSARPEPLFAIARTAFGFILIGPENLPRLSSRLTGARPWGATDRLSRLAPRRDAVLRRAESDLRRLCRDRCLPRNLSAMLHRHLPAGMTYFNTGHANLSDRILSAVRKTRGRTAVLVHDVIPLDYPHYQRKGTPARFTALLQRVQC
;
A
#
# COMPACT_ATOMS: atom_id res chain seq x y z
N MET A 1 -20.89 -10.66 -6.90
CA MET A 1 -19.90 -11.74 -6.66
C MET A 1 -18.68 -11.19 -5.94
N ALA A 2 -18.20 -11.94 -4.95
CA ALA A 2 -16.93 -11.68 -4.28
C ALA A 2 -15.76 -11.74 -5.27
N PRO A 3 -14.70 -10.92 -5.08
CA PRO A 3 -13.57 -10.93 -6.01
C PRO A 3 -12.71 -12.19 -5.84
N PRO A 4 -12.09 -12.71 -6.92
CA PRO A 4 -11.26 -13.92 -6.85
C PRO A 4 -9.97 -13.73 -6.04
N ALA A 5 -9.54 -12.47 -5.85
CA ALA A 5 -8.47 -12.09 -4.95
C ALA A 5 -8.62 -10.61 -4.55
N ARG A 6 -7.91 -10.22 -3.48
CA ARG A 6 -7.83 -8.84 -3.03
C ARG A 6 -6.38 -8.36 -3.00
N LEU A 7 -6.17 -7.10 -3.34
CA LEU A 7 -4.87 -6.43 -3.30
C LEU A 7 -4.98 -5.20 -2.40
N LEU A 8 -4.40 -5.24 -1.20
CA LEU A 8 -4.40 -4.11 -0.27
C LEU A 8 -3.15 -3.26 -0.47
N ASP A 9 -3.33 -1.95 -0.67
CA ASP A 9 -2.21 -1.01 -0.64
C ASP A 9 -1.75 -0.77 0.80
N ILE A 10 -0.50 -1.09 1.09
CA ILE A 10 0.12 -0.89 2.40
C ILE A 10 1.20 0.20 2.36
N THR A 11 1.26 1.00 1.29
CA THR A 11 2.32 1.99 1.08
C THR A 11 2.37 3.00 2.21
N ARG A 12 1.20 3.49 2.65
CA ARG A 12 1.13 4.44 3.76
C ARG A 12 1.56 3.79 5.06
N MET A 13 0.99 2.63 5.42
CA MET A 13 1.37 1.85 6.62
C MET A 13 2.90 1.72 6.73
N ILE A 14 3.57 1.34 5.62
CA ILE A 14 5.02 1.18 5.58
C ILE A 14 5.76 2.51 5.72
N SER A 15 5.35 3.55 4.97
CA SER A 15 5.98 4.87 5.04
C SER A 15 5.90 5.54 6.42
N ARG A 16 5.00 5.04 7.28
CA ARG A 16 4.66 5.57 8.60
C ARG A 16 5.18 4.74 9.76
N VAL A 17 5.86 3.64 9.51
CA VAL A 17 6.51 2.86 10.56
C VAL A 17 7.46 3.77 11.36
N GLY A 18 7.42 3.66 12.68
CA GLY A 18 8.22 4.48 13.60
C GLY A 18 7.62 5.84 13.92
N ARG A 19 6.46 6.19 13.34
CA ARG A 19 5.72 7.42 13.66
C ARG A 19 4.53 7.13 14.57
N ILE A 20 4.08 8.14 15.32
CA ILE A 20 2.84 8.09 16.11
C ILE A 20 1.66 7.78 15.18
N ALA A 21 0.87 6.75 15.50
CA ALA A 21 -0.25 6.33 14.69
C ALA A 21 -1.39 7.36 14.69
N THR A 22 -1.86 7.72 13.50
CA THR A 22 -3.05 8.55 13.27
C THR A 22 -4.31 7.71 13.13
N GLY A 23 -5.48 8.36 13.11
CA GLY A 23 -6.76 7.68 12.84
C GLY A 23 -6.73 6.86 11.55
N ILE A 24 -6.18 7.43 10.47
CA ILE A 24 -6.00 6.74 9.18
C ILE A 24 -5.15 5.48 9.34
N ASP A 25 -4.08 5.53 10.12
CA ASP A 25 -3.16 4.39 10.26
C ASP A 25 -3.83 3.23 11.02
N ARG A 26 -4.75 3.54 11.95
CA ARG A 26 -5.58 2.53 12.63
C ARG A 26 -6.61 1.91 11.68
N VAL A 27 -7.24 2.71 10.82
CA VAL A 27 -8.18 2.23 9.79
C VAL A 27 -7.47 1.29 8.80
N GLU A 28 -6.29 1.68 8.34
CA GLU A 28 -5.45 0.85 7.46
C GLU A 28 -5.17 -0.52 8.09
N LEU A 29 -4.77 -0.55 9.37
CA LEU A 29 -4.54 -1.80 10.08
C LEU A 29 -5.83 -2.63 10.26
N ALA A 30 -6.95 -1.98 10.56
CA ALA A 30 -8.25 -2.65 10.67
C ALA A 30 -8.66 -3.32 9.35
N TYR A 31 -8.41 -2.67 8.21
CA TYR A 31 -8.64 -3.26 6.88
C TYR A 31 -7.71 -4.45 6.62
N LEU A 32 -6.42 -4.37 6.99
CA LEU A 32 -5.52 -5.51 6.88
C LEU A 32 -6.05 -6.71 7.67
N VAL A 33 -6.44 -6.51 8.93
CA VAL A 33 -6.99 -7.57 9.79
C VAL A 33 -8.29 -8.12 9.20
N HIS A 34 -9.23 -7.24 8.85
CA HIS A 34 -10.54 -7.61 8.32
C HIS A 34 -10.43 -8.40 7.01
N LEU A 35 -9.62 -7.95 6.06
CA LEU A 35 -9.45 -8.60 4.77
C LEU A 35 -8.65 -9.90 4.88
N SER A 36 -7.75 -10.02 5.87
CA SER A 36 -7.00 -11.26 6.13
C SER A 36 -7.88 -12.38 6.70
N ALA A 37 -8.98 -12.02 7.38
CA ALA A 37 -9.92 -12.97 7.99
C ALA A 37 -10.97 -13.51 7.00
N ARG A 38 -10.75 -13.34 5.70
CA ARG A 38 -11.72 -13.68 4.65
C ARG A 38 -11.20 -14.84 3.80
N PRO A 39 -12.10 -15.64 3.20
CA PRO A 39 -11.69 -16.84 2.47
C PRO A 39 -10.90 -16.54 1.19
N GLU A 40 -11.12 -15.39 0.55
CA GLU A 40 -10.45 -15.02 -0.69
C GLU A 40 -9.02 -14.56 -0.41
N PRO A 41 -8.04 -14.94 -1.26
CA PRO A 41 -6.65 -14.64 -1.02
C PRO A 41 -6.38 -13.14 -0.98
N LEU A 42 -5.64 -12.71 0.04
CA LEU A 42 -5.20 -11.34 0.23
C LEU A 42 -3.72 -11.18 -0.11
N PHE A 43 -3.46 -10.31 -1.07
CA PHE A 43 -2.12 -9.81 -1.40
C PHE A 43 -1.96 -8.40 -0.84
N ALA A 44 -0.73 -8.01 -0.55
CA ALA A 44 -0.41 -6.64 -0.19
C ALA A 44 0.61 -6.05 -1.17
N ILE A 45 0.46 -4.77 -1.49
CA ILE A 45 1.40 -4.04 -2.35
C ILE A 45 1.91 -2.78 -1.67
N ALA A 46 3.22 -2.56 -1.77
CA ALA A 46 3.88 -1.36 -1.27
C ALA A 46 4.68 -0.68 -2.39
N ARG A 47 4.53 0.63 -2.53
CA ARG A 47 5.49 1.45 -3.27
C ARG A 47 6.64 1.86 -2.34
N THR A 48 7.87 1.60 -2.77
CA THR A 48 9.11 1.95 -2.06
C THR A 48 9.97 2.88 -2.93
N ALA A 49 11.16 3.28 -2.44
CA ALA A 49 12.13 3.99 -3.30
C ALA A 49 12.54 3.18 -4.54
N PHE A 50 12.58 1.85 -4.41
CA PHE A 50 13.16 0.96 -5.41
C PHE A 50 12.09 0.29 -6.30
N GLY A 51 10.87 0.83 -6.33
CA GLY A 51 9.77 0.32 -7.13
C GLY A 51 8.65 -0.27 -6.27
N PHE A 52 8.04 -1.35 -6.75
CA PHE A 52 6.91 -2.00 -6.11
C PHE A 52 7.32 -3.33 -5.50
N ILE A 53 6.75 -3.64 -4.35
CA ILE A 53 6.89 -4.93 -3.68
C ILE A 53 5.50 -5.54 -3.54
N LEU A 54 5.36 -6.79 -3.97
CA LEU A 54 4.17 -7.61 -3.79
C LEU A 54 4.43 -8.64 -2.70
N ILE A 55 3.57 -8.67 -1.70
CA ILE A 55 3.52 -9.70 -0.66
C ILE A 55 2.37 -10.64 -0.98
N GLY A 56 2.67 -11.93 -1.09
CA GLY A 56 1.66 -12.97 -1.27
C GLY A 56 0.99 -13.39 0.04
N PRO A 57 -0.16 -14.09 -0.04
CA PRO A 57 -0.87 -14.60 1.12
C PRO A 57 0.02 -15.41 2.08
N GLU A 58 0.99 -16.16 1.54
CA GLU A 58 1.93 -17.01 2.27
C GLU A 58 2.80 -16.24 3.30
N ASN A 59 3.07 -14.96 3.05
CA ASN A 59 3.93 -14.13 3.88
C ASN A 59 3.18 -13.03 4.63
N LEU A 60 1.87 -12.90 4.38
CA LEU A 60 1.06 -11.86 4.98
C LEU A 60 0.97 -11.94 6.52
N PRO A 61 0.84 -13.12 7.16
CA PRO A 61 0.89 -13.21 8.62
C PRO A 61 2.23 -12.74 9.21
N ARG A 62 3.34 -13.05 8.53
CA ARG A 62 4.69 -12.62 8.94
C ARG A 62 4.84 -11.10 8.83
N LEU A 63 4.29 -10.50 7.78
CA LEU A 63 4.26 -9.05 7.64
C LEU A 63 3.34 -8.40 8.70
N SER A 64 2.14 -8.93 8.88
CA SER A 64 1.13 -8.41 9.83
C SER A 64 1.66 -8.39 11.27
N SER A 65 2.39 -9.43 11.69
CA SER A 65 3.03 -9.46 13.01
C SER A 65 4.04 -8.32 13.24
N ARG A 66 4.68 -7.81 12.18
CA ARG A 66 5.60 -6.66 12.27
C ARG A 66 4.87 -5.32 12.25
N LEU A 67 3.81 -5.21 11.44
CA LEU A 67 2.98 -4.01 11.35
C LEU A 67 2.21 -3.73 12.64
N THR A 68 1.78 -4.79 13.34
CA THR A 68 1.12 -4.72 14.65
C THR A 68 2.08 -4.51 15.82
N GLY A 69 3.40 -4.58 15.58
CA GLY A 69 4.42 -4.52 16.63
C GLY A 69 4.60 -5.82 17.43
N ALA A 70 3.87 -6.89 17.11
CA ALA A 70 4.02 -8.20 17.77
C ALA A 70 5.40 -8.85 17.51
N ARG A 71 6.07 -8.47 16.43
CA ARG A 71 7.47 -8.83 16.14
C ARG A 71 8.26 -7.60 15.69
N PRO A 72 9.51 -7.43 16.13
CA PRO A 72 10.34 -6.33 15.66
C PRO A 72 10.73 -6.49 14.18
N TRP A 73 11.04 -5.37 13.53
CA TRP A 73 11.69 -5.38 12.21
C TRP A 73 13.11 -5.92 12.32
N GLY A 74 13.51 -6.75 11.36
CA GLY A 74 14.84 -7.35 11.28
C GLY A 74 15.92 -6.38 10.81
N ALA A 75 17.10 -6.92 10.50
CA ALA A 75 18.24 -6.13 10.07
C ALA A 75 18.04 -5.46 8.69
N THR A 76 18.72 -4.34 8.49
CA THR A 76 18.76 -3.59 7.23
C THR A 76 19.63 -4.33 6.21
N ASP A 77 19.11 -4.55 5.00
CA ASP A 77 19.88 -5.16 3.92
C ASP A 77 20.86 -4.18 3.24
N ARG A 78 21.63 -4.65 2.26
CA ARG A 78 22.59 -3.81 1.52
C ARG A 78 21.90 -2.74 0.66
N LEU A 79 20.73 -3.03 0.10
CA LEU A 79 20.02 -2.09 -0.78
C LEU A 79 19.48 -0.88 -0.02
N SER A 80 18.90 -1.10 1.17
CA SER A 80 18.42 0.00 2.03
C SER A 80 19.55 0.82 2.64
N ARG A 81 20.80 0.33 2.66
CA ARG A 81 21.97 1.14 3.04
C ARG A 81 22.28 2.25 2.01
N LEU A 82 21.87 2.08 0.76
CA LEU A 82 22.06 3.09 -0.30
C LEU A 82 21.09 4.27 -0.20
N ALA A 83 20.14 4.25 0.73
CA ALA A 83 19.20 5.35 0.99
C ALA A 83 19.43 5.94 2.41
N PRO A 84 20.58 6.58 2.68
CA PRO A 84 20.98 6.99 4.03
C PRO A 84 20.11 8.07 4.66
N ARG A 85 19.42 8.89 3.85
CA ARG A 85 18.51 9.96 4.31
C ARG A 85 17.18 9.45 4.90
N ARG A 86 16.98 8.14 5.01
CA ARG A 86 15.75 7.53 5.54
C ARG A 86 15.94 7.06 6.98
N ASP A 87 14.86 7.17 7.75
CA ASP A 87 14.75 6.64 9.10
C ASP A 87 15.26 5.18 9.17
N ALA A 88 16.04 4.86 10.20
CA ALA A 88 16.56 3.51 10.43
C ALA A 88 15.45 2.46 10.51
N VAL A 89 14.32 2.78 11.14
CA VAL A 89 13.17 1.87 11.27
C VAL A 89 12.53 1.64 9.91
N LEU A 90 12.33 2.68 9.11
CA LEU A 90 11.81 2.55 7.74
C LEU A 90 12.72 1.70 6.86
N ARG A 91 14.05 1.85 6.98
CA ARG A 91 15.02 1.02 6.24
C ARG A 91 14.92 -0.46 6.62
N ARG A 92 14.72 -0.77 7.91
CA ARG A 92 14.48 -2.14 8.39
C ARG A 92 13.16 -2.69 7.84
N ALA A 93 12.10 -1.88 7.85
CA ALA A 93 10.80 -2.26 7.30
C ALA A 93 10.87 -2.57 5.79
N GLU A 94 11.50 -1.71 4.99
CA GLU A 94 11.69 -1.96 3.56
C GLU A 94 12.57 -3.19 3.29
N SER A 95 13.52 -3.49 4.17
CA SER A 95 14.35 -4.70 4.08
C SER A 95 13.53 -5.96 4.40
N ASP A 96 12.66 -5.92 5.42
CA ASP A 96 11.70 -7.00 5.69
C ASP A 96 10.73 -7.21 4.53
N LEU A 97 10.22 -6.13 3.93
CA LEU A 97 9.38 -6.23 2.74
C LEU A 97 10.08 -6.99 1.62
N ARG A 98 11.36 -6.69 1.36
CA ARG A 98 12.14 -7.42 0.33
C ARG A 98 12.47 -8.85 0.72
N ARG A 99 12.57 -9.18 2.01
CA ARG A 99 12.78 -10.55 2.49
C ARG A 99 11.51 -11.39 2.45
N LEU A 100 10.35 -10.76 2.62
CA LEU A 100 9.03 -11.42 2.63
C LEU A 100 8.31 -11.35 1.29
N CYS A 101 8.87 -10.67 0.28
CA CYS A 101 8.17 -10.45 -0.98
C CYS A 101 8.00 -11.74 -1.77
N ARG A 102 6.83 -11.85 -2.40
CA ARG A 102 6.58 -12.81 -3.47
C ARG A 102 7.24 -12.36 -4.77
N ASP A 103 7.16 -11.06 -5.05
CA ASP A 103 7.79 -10.44 -6.21
C ASP A 103 8.08 -8.96 -5.95
N ARG A 104 8.98 -8.38 -6.73
CA ARG A 104 9.28 -6.95 -6.74
C ARG A 104 9.64 -6.50 -8.15
N CYS A 105 9.22 -5.30 -8.51
CA CYS A 105 9.46 -4.80 -9.85
C CYS A 105 9.74 -3.30 -9.89
N LEU A 106 10.47 -2.88 -10.92
CA LEU A 106 10.53 -1.46 -11.27
C LEU A 106 9.14 -0.97 -11.70
N PRO A 107 8.85 0.34 -11.61
CA PRO A 107 7.54 0.89 -11.96
C PRO A 107 7.05 0.52 -13.36
N ARG A 108 7.94 0.36 -14.33
CA ARG A 108 7.59 -0.02 -15.72
C ARG A 108 7.04 -1.44 -15.85
N ASN A 109 7.36 -2.32 -14.91
CA ASN A 109 6.99 -3.74 -14.93
C ASN A 109 5.80 -4.07 -14.02
N LEU A 110 5.15 -3.06 -13.43
CA LEU A 110 4.06 -3.26 -12.47
C LEU A 110 2.91 -4.08 -13.07
N SER A 111 2.45 -3.74 -14.27
CA SER A 111 1.34 -4.46 -14.91
C SER A 111 1.69 -5.93 -15.17
N ALA A 112 2.92 -6.23 -15.61
CA ALA A 112 3.39 -7.60 -15.82
C ALA A 112 3.50 -8.38 -14.51
N MET A 113 3.94 -7.74 -13.41
CA MET A 113 3.97 -8.35 -12.09
C MET A 113 2.55 -8.68 -11.59
N LEU A 114 1.61 -7.74 -11.69
CA LEU A 114 0.22 -7.99 -11.26
C LEU A 114 -0.42 -9.11 -12.07
N HIS A 115 -0.25 -9.13 -13.40
CA HIS A 115 -0.82 -10.17 -14.26
C HIS A 115 -0.28 -11.58 -13.95
N ARG A 116 0.97 -11.68 -13.52
CA ARG A 116 1.62 -12.96 -13.18
C ARG A 116 1.10 -13.58 -11.89
N HIS A 117 0.74 -12.75 -10.91
CA HIS A 117 0.46 -13.21 -9.55
C HIS A 117 -1.00 -13.06 -9.11
N LEU A 118 -1.78 -12.23 -9.78
CA LEU A 118 -3.16 -11.94 -9.40
C LEU A 118 -4.14 -12.42 -10.47
N PRO A 119 -5.25 -13.06 -10.08
CA PRO A 119 -6.29 -13.45 -11.01
C PRO A 119 -6.97 -12.23 -11.63
N ALA A 120 -7.51 -12.41 -12.84
CA ALA A 120 -8.34 -11.40 -13.47
C ALA A 120 -9.59 -11.11 -12.61
N GLY A 121 -10.02 -9.85 -12.53
CA GLY A 121 -11.19 -9.48 -11.72
C GLY A 121 -10.93 -9.22 -10.24
N MET A 122 -9.65 -9.27 -9.80
CA MET A 122 -9.24 -8.92 -8.43
C MET A 122 -9.69 -7.51 -8.02
N THR A 123 -9.83 -7.26 -6.73
CA THR A 123 -10.17 -5.92 -6.22
C THR A 123 -8.99 -5.31 -5.47
N TYR A 124 -8.55 -4.15 -5.93
CA TYR A 124 -7.53 -3.32 -5.29
C TYR A 124 -8.17 -2.37 -4.28
N PHE A 125 -7.69 -2.39 -3.04
CA PHE A 125 -8.12 -1.53 -1.95
C PHE A 125 -7.04 -0.51 -1.64
N ASN A 126 -7.39 0.78 -1.70
CA ASN A 126 -6.53 1.87 -1.28
C ASN A 126 -7.20 2.65 -0.15
N THR A 127 -6.76 2.39 1.08
CA THR A 127 -7.29 3.03 2.28
C THR A 127 -6.40 4.17 2.78
N GLY A 128 -5.16 4.29 2.29
CA GLY A 128 -4.18 5.27 2.80
C GLY A 128 -3.84 6.41 1.85
N HIS A 129 -4.34 6.38 0.61
CA HIS A 129 -4.12 7.35 -0.47
C HIS A 129 -2.66 7.56 -0.93
N ALA A 130 -1.65 7.02 -0.23
CA ALA A 130 -0.24 7.30 -0.47
C ALA A 130 0.28 6.84 -1.85
N ASN A 131 -0.31 5.81 -2.44
CA ASN A 131 0.08 5.28 -3.74
C ASN A 131 -1.02 5.44 -4.81
N LEU A 132 -2.03 6.28 -4.57
CA LEU A 132 -3.13 6.48 -5.52
C LEU A 132 -2.68 7.29 -6.74
N SER A 133 -2.12 6.58 -7.72
CA SER A 133 -1.47 7.13 -8.91
C SER A 133 -1.96 6.45 -10.19
N ASP A 134 -1.88 7.15 -11.32
CA ASP A 134 -2.33 6.62 -12.62
C ASP A 134 -1.65 5.30 -12.99
N ARG A 135 -0.42 5.11 -12.50
CA ARG A 135 0.36 3.88 -12.71
C ARG A 135 -0.27 2.66 -12.05
N ILE A 136 -0.60 2.72 -10.77
CA ILE A 136 -1.24 1.57 -10.08
C ILE A 136 -2.65 1.37 -10.62
N LEU A 137 -3.40 2.45 -10.85
CA LEU A 137 -4.76 2.39 -11.39
C LEU A 137 -4.79 1.75 -12.78
N SER A 138 -3.88 2.16 -13.67
CA SER A 138 -3.71 1.56 -15.00
C SER A 138 -3.30 0.08 -14.91
N ALA A 139 -2.39 -0.27 -14.00
CA ALA A 139 -1.98 -1.66 -13.81
C ALA A 139 -3.14 -2.55 -13.31
N VAL A 140 -3.94 -2.06 -12.36
CA VAL A 140 -5.13 -2.76 -11.86
C VAL A 140 -6.16 -2.93 -12.99
N ARG A 141 -6.46 -1.88 -13.76
CA ARG A 141 -7.38 -1.96 -14.91
C ARG A 141 -6.94 -3.01 -15.95
N LYS A 142 -5.64 -3.11 -16.24
CA LYS A 142 -5.08 -4.12 -17.15
C LYS A 142 -5.25 -5.56 -16.66
N THR A 143 -5.43 -5.77 -15.35
CA THR A 143 -5.82 -7.08 -14.78
C THR A 143 -7.33 -7.32 -14.80
N ARG A 144 -8.11 -6.49 -15.50
CA ARG A 144 -9.59 -6.45 -15.39
C ARG A 144 -10.06 -6.29 -13.94
N GLY A 145 -9.22 -5.68 -13.10
CA GLY A 145 -9.48 -5.53 -11.68
C GLY A 145 -10.34 -4.30 -11.38
N ARG A 146 -10.97 -4.32 -10.21
CA ARG A 146 -11.74 -3.20 -9.67
C ARG A 146 -10.90 -2.40 -8.68
N THR A 147 -11.15 -1.11 -8.57
CA THR A 147 -10.51 -0.24 -7.58
C THR A 147 -11.55 0.21 -6.56
N ALA A 148 -11.25 0.02 -5.27
CA ALA A 148 -12.04 0.52 -4.15
C ALA A 148 -11.15 1.44 -3.32
N VAL A 149 -11.56 2.70 -3.18
CA VAL A 149 -10.82 3.72 -2.43
C VAL A 149 -11.67 4.17 -1.25
N LEU A 150 -11.08 4.19 -0.06
CA LEU A 150 -11.75 4.71 1.13
C LEU A 150 -11.37 6.19 1.31
N VAL A 151 -12.32 7.08 1.06
CA VAL A 151 -12.19 8.50 1.37
C VAL A 151 -12.50 8.71 2.85
N HIS A 152 -11.52 9.13 3.64
CA HIS A 152 -11.69 9.34 5.10
C HIS A 152 -12.57 10.54 5.41
N ASP A 153 -12.31 11.63 4.71
CA ASP A 153 -13.05 12.88 4.80
C ASP A 153 -12.77 13.71 3.54
N VAL A 154 -13.62 14.71 3.31
CA VAL A 154 -13.43 15.75 2.29
C VAL A 154 -13.11 17.10 2.92
N ILE A 155 -12.70 17.11 4.20
CA ILE A 155 -12.29 18.31 4.94
C ILE A 155 -11.26 19.14 4.17
N PRO A 156 -10.29 18.53 3.43
CA PRO A 156 -9.37 19.32 2.62
C PRO A 156 -10.02 20.21 1.56
N LEU A 157 -11.22 19.87 1.09
CA LEU A 157 -11.97 20.64 0.10
C LEU A 157 -12.95 21.61 0.76
N ASP A 158 -13.67 21.15 1.77
CA ASP A 158 -14.71 21.95 2.43
C ASP A 158 -14.13 23.01 3.37
N TYR A 159 -13.00 22.69 4.02
CA TYR A 159 -12.33 23.55 4.99
C TYR A 159 -10.84 23.70 4.68
N PRO A 160 -10.47 24.29 3.53
CA PRO A 160 -9.08 24.39 3.08
C PRO A 160 -8.22 25.26 4.01
N HIS A 161 -8.83 26.13 4.81
CA HIS A 161 -8.14 27.00 5.79
C HIS A 161 -7.56 26.22 6.98
N TYR A 162 -8.05 25.01 7.28
CA TYR A 162 -7.44 24.12 8.28
C TYR A 162 -6.32 23.25 7.70
N GLN A 163 -6.02 23.38 6.40
CA GLN A 163 -5.03 22.57 5.73
C GLN A 163 -3.72 23.29 5.49
N ARG A 164 -2.65 22.50 5.39
CA ARG A 164 -1.36 23.01 4.90
C ARG A 164 -1.49 23.48 3.46
N LYS A 165 -0.71 24.52 3.11
CA LYS A 165 -0.62 25.05 1.75
C LYS A 165 -0.37 23.92 0.74
N GLY A 166 -1.21 23.83 -0.29
CA GLY A 166 -1.13 22.84 -1.35
C GLY A 166 -1.79 21.48 -1.07
N THR A 167 -2.29 21.21 0.14
CA THR A 167 -3.07 20.01 0.43
C THR A 167 -4.39 19.95 -0.36
N PRO A 168 -5.20 21.02 -0.45
CA PRO A 168 -6.46 20.99 -1.21
C PRO A 168 -6.25 20.60 -2.67
N ALA A 169 -5.34 21.27 -3.39
CA ALA A 169 -5.04 20.97 -4.79
C ALA A 169 -4.55 19.53 -5.00
N ARG A 170 -3.70 19.01 -4.10
CA ARG A 170 -3.25 17.60 -4.13
C ARG A 170 -4.41 16.63 -3.92
N PHE A 171 -5.35 16.97 -3.04
CA PHE A 171 -6.51 16.14 -2.76
C PHE A 171 -7.52 16.17 -3.91
N THR A 172 -7.78 17.33 -4.52
CA THR A 172 -8.59 17.43 -5.75
C THR A 172 -8.01 16.55 -6.87
N ALA A 173 -6.71 16.68 -7.13
CA ALA A 173 -6.04 15.85 -8.14
C ALA A 173 -6.09 14.35 -7.81
N LEU A 174 -6.18 13.99 -6.53
CA LEU A 174 -6.35 12.61 -6.11
C LEU A 174 -7.77 12.09 -6.39
N LEU A 175 -8.81 12.87 -6.07
CA LEU A 175 -10.20 12.51 -6.36
C LEU A 175 -10.45 12.41 -7.87
N GLN A 176 -9.90 13.33 -8.66
CA GLN A 176 -10.03 13.30 -10.13
C GLN A 176 -9.46 12.01 -10.75
N ARG A 177 -8.50 11.34 -10.11
CA ARG A 177 -7.94 10.06 -10.61
C ARG A 177 -8.89 8.87 -10.42
N VAL A 178 -9.85 8.98 -9.51
CA VAL A 178 -10.77 7.89 -9.15
C VAL A 178 -12.20 8.15 -9.63
N GLN A 179 -12.49 9.39 -10.05
CA GLN A 179 -13.68 9.74 -10.83
C GLN A 179 -13.46 9.27 -12.27
N CYS A 180 -13.97 8.08 -12.59
CA CYS A 180 -14.09 7.60 -13.97
C CYS A 180 -15.36 8.15 -14.61
#